data_AF-A0A7X9EYM0-F1
#
_entry.id   AF-A0A7X9EYM0-F1
#
_cell.length_a   1.000
_cell.length_b   1.000
_cell.length_c   1.000
_cell.angle_alpha   90.00
_cell.angle_beta   90.00
_cell.angle_gamma   90.00
#
_symmetry.space_group_name_H-M   'P 1'
#
loop_
_entity.id
_entity.type
_entity.pdbx_description
1 polymer ?
#
loop_
_entity_poly.entity_id
_entity_poly.type
_entity_poly.pdbx_seq_one_letter_code
_entity_poly.pdbx_strand_id
1 'polypeptide(L)'
;MNTDGLLEFEKNRMLPPIKLTSQQEDLCKRLDLLNQKTIQGQELSKMFRGAIYAIREEYRSNPDWMAQSAHSLREIIYQFSPKHSKIKLVDALKMFGSVTTDDDKFKEKIGRIRHRIESVAHHRLELTIDEYEKLIEEYEMVLMRALDRQIDIHNQIDKFLSGAELGKSSK
;
A
#
# COMPACT_ATOMS: atom_id res chain seq x y z
N MET A 1 42.68 -4.27 18.92
CA MET A 1 41.83 -3.12 18.52
C MET A 1 40.81 -2.91 19.62
N ASN A 2 40.85 -1.75 20.27
CA ASN A 2 39.88 -1.36 21.30
C ASN A 2 38.52 -1.11 20.62
N THR A 3 37.50 -1.84 21.03
CA THR A 3 36.12 -1.75 20.54
C THR A 3 35.26 -0.79 21.35
N ASP A 4 35.85 -0.06 22.32
CA ASP A 4 35.18 0.86 23.24
C ASP A 4 34.70 2.19 22.60
N GLY A 5 34.82 2.34 21.27
CA GLY A 5 34.33 3.48 20.51
C GLY A 5 33.21 3.17 19.51
N LEU A 6 32.74 1.92 19.45
CA LEU A 6 31.64 1.56 18.56
C LEU A 6 30.31 1.92 19.23
N LEU A 7 29.58 2.84 18.61
CA LEU A 7 28.21 3.21 18.96
C LEU A 7 27.38 1.94 19.22
N GLU A 8 26.65 1.90 20.34
CA GLU A 8 25.79 0.77 20.76
C GLU A 8 24.84 0.25 19.66
N PHE A 9 24.60 1.05 18.62
CA PHE A 9 23.86 0.67 17.40
C PHE A 9 24.39 -0.59 16.71
N GLU A 10 25.68 -0.91 16.79
CA GLU A 10 26.23 -2.10 16.14
C GLU A 10 25.93 -3.41 16.88
N LYS A 11 25.55 -3.36 18.16
CA LYS A 11 25.33 -4.56 18.98
C LYS A 11 23.91 -5.14 18.88
N ASN A 12 22.94 -4.36 18.41
CA ASN A 12 21.57 -4.82 18.13
C ASN A 12 21.18 -4.39 16.71
N ARG A 13 21.35 -5.29 15.73
CA ARG A 13 21.12 -5.07 14.28
C ARG A 13 19.66 -4.81 13.88
N MET A 14 18.83 -4.24 14.75
CA MET A 14 17.47 -3.83 14.41
C MET A 14 17.36 -2.33 14.58
N LEU A 15 17.07 -1.64 13.47
CA LEU A 15 16.67 -0.24 13.56
C LEU A 15 15.39 -0.13 14.41
N PRO A 16 15.16 1.03 15.04
CA PRO A 16 13.91 1.27 15.76
C PRO A 16 12.70 1.07 14.82
N PRO A 17 11.52 0.75 15.40
CA PRO A 17 10.28 0.66 14.65
C PRO A 17 10.07 1.88 13.75
N ILE A 18 9.52 1.63 12.57
CA ILE A 18 9.28 2.70 11.60
C ILE A 18 8.28 3.71 12.14
N LYS A 19 8.61 5.00 12.01
CA LYS A 19 7.66 6.09 12.25
C LYS A 19 6.99 6.43 10.93
N LEU A 20 5.73 6.04 10.78
CA LEU A 20 4.93 6.39 9.63
C LEU A 20 4.37 7.81 9.76
N THR A 21 4.13 8.46 8.62
CA THR A 21 3.33 9.68 8.57
C THR A 21 1.85 9.36 8.89
N SER A 22 1.06 10.37 9.25
CA SER A 22 -0.38 10.19 9.47
C SER A 22 -1.10 9.60 8.25
N GLN A 23 -0.67 9.98 7.04
CA GLN A 23 -1.22 9.45 5.79
C GLN A 23 -0.85 7.97 5.60
N GLN A 24 0.39 7.59 5.90
CA GLN A 24 0.84 6.19 5.84
C GLN A 24 0.16 5.30 6.88
N GLU A 25 -0.10 5.83 8.09
CA GLU A 25 -0.90 5.12 9.10
C GLU A 25 -2.35 4.93 8.64
N ASP A 26 -2.96 5.94 8.01
CA ASP A 26 -4.30 5.81 7.43
C ASP A 26 -4.34 4.77 6.30
N LEU A 27 -3.31 4.80 5.44
CA LEU A 27 -3.14 3.80 4.38
C LEU A 27 -3.01 2.38 4.95
N CYS A 28 -2.24 2.18 6.01
CA CYS A 28 -2.13 0.89 6.68
C CYS A 28 -3.47 0.39 7.18
N LYS A 29 -4.26 1.24 7.86
CA LYS A 29 -5.60 0.89 8.34
C LYS A 29 -6.52 0.45 7.20
N ARG A 30 -6.46 1.15 6.07
CA ARG A 30 -7.26 0.81 4.87
C ARG A 30 -6.84 -0.53 4.27
N LEU A 31 -5.54 -0.80 4.21
CA LEU A 31 -5.02 -2.08 3.74
C LEU A 31 -5.42 -3.24 4.67
N ASP A 32 -5.44 -3.01 6.00
CA ASP A 32 -5.93 -3.99 6.97
C ASP A 32 -7.43 -4.28 6.78
N LEU A 33 -8.24 -3.25 6.54
CA LEU A 33 -9.66 -3.40 6.24
C LEU A 33 -9.88 -4.17 4.92
N LEU A 34 -9.10 -3.87 3.88
CA LEU A 34 -9.14 -4.60 2.61
C LEU A 34 -8.79 -6.08 2.82
N ASN A 35 -7.77 -6.36 3.64
CA ASN A 35 -7.36 -7.70 4.01
C ASN A 35 -8.45 -8.49 4.71
N GLN A 36 -9.18 -7.88 5.64
CA GLN A 36 -10.31 -8.54 6.30
C GLN A 36 -11.43 -8.91 5.32
N LYS A 37 -11.59 -8.13 4.25
CA LYS A 37 -12.62 -8.33 3.22
C LYS A 37 -12.18 -9.24 2.07
N THR A 38 -10.89 -9.56 1.97
CA THR A 38 -10.34 -10.41 0.91
C THR A 38 -9.84 -11.74 1.50
N ILE A 39 -10.07 -12.85 0.81
CA ILE A 39 -9.76 -14.21 1.31
C ILE A 39 -8.24 -14.52 1.22
N GLN A 40 -7.39 -13.52 1.03
CA GLN A 40 -6.02 -13.75 0.56
C GLN A 40 -5.00 -14.07 1.67
N GLY A 41 -5.34 -13.91 2.95
CA GLY A 41 -4.47 -14.29 4.07
C GLY A 41 -3.11 -13.57 4.11
N GLN A 42 -2.95 -12.51 3.32
CA GLN A 42 -1.76 -11.66 3.30
C GLN A 42 -1.90 -10.53 4.32
N GLU A 43 -0.78 -9.94 4.75
CA GLU A 43 -0.74 -8.80 5.67
C GLU A 43 -0.24 -7.56 4.92
N LEU A 44 -1.11 -6.94 4.10
CA LEU A 44 -0.77 -5.85 3.18
C LEU A 44 -0.24 -4.62 3.90
N SER A 45 -0.77 -4.29 5.08
CA SER A 45 -0.21 -3.21 5.92
C SER A 45 1.22 -3.53 6.36
N LYS A 46 1.54 -4.79 6.67
CA LYS A 46 2.91 -5.22 7.00
C LYS A 46 3.82 -5.17 5.79
N MET A 47 3.35 -5.57 4.61
CA MET A 47 4.09 -5.40 3.36
C MET A 47 4.40 -3.92 3.10
N PHE A 48 3.42 -3.04 3.30
CA PHE A 48 3.60 -1.61 3.14
C PHE A 48 4.63 -1.06 4.15
N ARG A 49 4.50 -1.42 5.43
CA ARG A 49 5.49 -1.06 6.46
C ARG A 49 6.89 -1.57 6.12
N GLY A 50 7.00 -2.78 5.58
CA GLY A 50 8.27 -3.35 5.10
C GLY A 50 8.87 -2.55 3.95
N ALA A 51 8.05 -2.09 3.01
CA ALA A 51 8.49 -1.22 1.93
C ALA A 51 9.05 0.11 2.46
N ILE A 52 8.29 0.81 3.30
CA ILE A 52 8.74 2.09 3.88
C ILE A 52 9.97 1.89 4.77
N TYR A 53 10.10 0.73 5.43
CA TYR A 53 11.28 0.41 6.23
C TYR A 53 12.53 0.26 5.36
N ALA A 54 12.41 -0.37 4.19
CA ALA A 54 13.52 -0.58 3.27
C ALA A 54 14.05 0.71 2.62
N ILE A 55 13.23 1.77 2.50
CA ILE A 55 13.65 3.04 1.87
C ILE A 55 14.34 4.03 2.82
N ARG A 56 14.38 3.69 4.11
CA ARG A 56 15.04 4.50 5.14
C ARG A 56 16.49 4.78 4.79
N GLU A 57 16.95 5.99 5.10
CA GLU A 57 18.33 6.42 4.81
C GLU A 57 19.36 5.44 5.37
N GLU A 58 19.12 4.93 6.58
CA GLU A 58 20.00 3.98 7.26
C GLU A 58 20.11 2.63 6.53
N TYR A 59 19.14 2.28 5.67
CA TYR A 59 19.13 1.06 4.86
C TYR A 59 19.71 1.24 3.46
N ARG A 60 20.04 2.47 3.04
CA ARG A 60 20.52 2.74 1.67
C ARG A 60 21.92 2.18 1.38
N SER A 61 22.65 1.75 2.40
CA SER A 61 23.89 0.99 2.24
C SER A 61 23.68 -0.39 1.62
N ASN A 62 22.46 -0.95 1.70
CA ASN A 62 22.08 -2.16 0.99
C ASN A 62 21.75 -1.82 -0.48
N PRO A 63 22.51 -2.28 -1.48
CA PRO A 63 22.27 -1.93 -2.88
C PRO A 63 20.88 -2.33 -3.41
N ASP A 64 20.22 -3.29 -2.77
CA ASP A 64 18.90 -3.80 -3.18
C ASP A 64 17.73 -3.11 -2.46
N TRP A 65 17.98 -2.06 -1.69
CA TRP A 65 16.94 -1.41 -0.87
C TRP A 65 15.70 -0.99 -1.69
N MET A 66 15.91 -0.43 -2.89
CA MET A 66 14.83 -0.05 -3.80
C MET A 66 14.07 -1.27 -4.32
N ALA A 67 14.79 -2.33 -4.71
CA ALA A 67 14.19 -3.53 -5.25
C ALA A 67 13.38 -4.27 -4.19
N GLN A 68 13.88 -4.35 -2.96
CA GLN A 68 13.18 -4.92 -1.81
C GLN A 68 11.89 -4.16 -1.49
N SER A 69 11.97 -2.82 -1.42
CA SER A 69 10.79 -1.97 -1.24
C SER A 69 9.79 -2.17 -2.38
N ALA A 70 10.24 -2.10 -3.63
CA ALA A 70 9.40 -2.25 -4.80
C ALA A 70 8.73 -3.63 -4.88
N HIS A 71 9.42 -4.68 -4.44
CA HIS A 71 8.86 -6.02 -4.35
C HIS A 71 7.66 -6.05 -3.39
N SER A 72 7.80 -5.49 -2.18
CA SER A 72 6.70 -5.40 -1.23
C SER A 72 5.51 -4.58 -1.76
N LEU A 73 5.76 -3.47 -2.44
CA LEU A 73 4.71 -2.63 -3.03
C LEU A 73 4.01 -3.29 -4.22
N ARG A 74 4.75 -4.09 -4.99
CA ARG A 74 4.21 -4.88 -6.10
C ARG A 74 3.20 -5.91 -5.60
N GLU A 75 3.50 -6.61 -4.51
CA GLU A 75 2.59 -7.60 -3.93
C GLU A 75 1.26 -6.98 -3.51
N ILE A 76 1.28 -5.76 -2.98
CA ILE A 76 0.06 -5.00 -2.68
C ILE A 76 -0.73 -4.69 -3.95
N ILE A 77 -0.08 -4.22 -5.03
CA ILE A 77 -0.76 -3.95 -6.30
C ILE A 77 -1.33 -5.23 -6.92
N TYR A 78 -0.65 -6.36 -6.77
CA TYR A 78 -1.08 -7.63 -7.36
C TYR A 78 -2.40 -8.14 -6.80
N GLN A 79 -2.74 -7.76 -5.56
CA GLN A 79 -4.07 -7.99 -4.98
C GLN A 79 -5.19 -7.38 -5.79
N PHE A 80 -4.89 -6.29 -6.50
CA PHE A 80 -5.84 -5.66 -7.38
C PHE A 80 -5.77 -6.25 -8.79
N SER A 81 -4.77 -7.04 -9.20
CA SER A 81 -4.67 -7.56 -10.57
C SER A 81 -5.66 -8.70 -10.86
N PRO A 82 -6.31 -8.75 -12.05
CA PRO A 82 -7.27 -9.82 -12.38
C PRO A 82 -6.62 -11.22 -12.48
N LYS A 83 -5.29 -11.28 -12.64
CA LYS A 83 -4.55 -12.55 -12.76
C LYS A 83 -4.26 -13.22 -11.42
N HIS A 84 -4.22 -12.45 -10.34
CA HIS A 84 -3.82 -12.91 -9.00
C HIS A 84 -4.94 -12.77 -7.96
N SER A 85 -6.04 -12.13 -8.35
CA SER A 85 -7.23 -11.98 -7.53
C SER A 85 -8.37 -12.82 -8.07
N LYS A 86 -9.13 -13.47 -7.18
CA LYS A 86 -10.43 -14.07 -7.51
C LYS A 86 -11.47 -13.02 -7.94
N ILE A 87 -11.17 -11.73 -7.71
CA ILE A 87 -11.96 -10.56 -8.11
C ILE A 87 -11.17 -9.82 -9.20
N LYS A 88 -11.71 -9.62 -10.41
CA LYS A 88 -10.96 -8.89 -11.45
C LYS A 88 -10.60 -7.49 -10.95
N LEU A 89 -9.46 -6.90 -11.34
CA LEU A 89 -9.11 -5.49 -10.99
C LEU A 89 -10.25 -4.52 -11.16
N VAL A 90 -10.97 -4.65 -12.27
CA VAL A 90 -12.12 -3.82 -12.57
C VAL A 90 -13.28 -4.10 -11.61
N ASP A 91 -13.50 -5.35 -11.22
CA ASP A 91 -14.52 -5.75 -10.25
C ASP A 91 -14.10 -5.42 -8.81
N ALA A 92 -12.81 -5.44 -8.49
CA ALA A 92 -12.26 -5.01 -7.21
C ALA A 92 -12.36 -3.49 -7.12
N LEU A 93 -11.96 -2.75 -8.15
CA LEU A 93 -12.13 -1.29 -8.18
C LEU A 93 -13.61 -0.87 -8.25
N LYS A 94 -14.49 -1.66 -8.88
CA LYS A 94 -15.95 -1.42 -8.86
C LYS A 94 -16.58 -1.78 -7.51
N MET A 95 -16.20 -2.91 -6.90
CA MET A 95 -16.64 -3.32 -5.55
C MET A 95 -16.06 -2.44 -4.44
N PHE A 96 -14.87 -1.87 -4.65
CA PHE A 96 -14.09 -1.16 -3.63
C PHE A 96 -13.89 0.33 -3.93
N GLY A 97 -14.73 0.94 -4.78
CA GLY A 97 -14.92 2.39 -4.73
C GLY A 97 -14.51 3.19 -5.96
N SER A 98 -14.98 2.84 -7.14
CA SER A 98 -15.09 3.84 -8.19
C SER A 98 -16.29 3.55 -9.07
N VAL A 99 -17.43 4.19 -8.77
CA VAL A 99 -18.49 4.39 -9.77
C VAL A 99 -17.96 5.24 -10.95
N THR A 100 -16.76 5.82 -10.80
CA THR A 100 -15.96 6.47 -11.85
C THR A 100 -14.83 5.59 -12.38
N THR A 101 -14.89 4.25 -12.30
CA THR A 101 -13.86 3.37 -12.92
C THR A 101 -13.70 3.62 -14.42
N ASP A 102 -14.57 4.40 -15.04
CA ASP A 102 -14.43 4.85 -16.42
C ASP A 102 -13.50 6.07 -16.58
N ASP A 103 -12.82 6.52 -15.51
CA ASP A 103 -11.70 7.47 -15.64
C ASP A 103 -10.46 6.73 -16.17
N ASP A 104 -10.38 6.61 -17.48
CA ASP A 104 -9.26 5.97 -18.20
C ASP A 104 -7.90 6.55 -17.77
N LYS A 105 -7.84 7.83 -17.39
CA LYS A 105 -6.61 8.46 -16.88
C LYS A 105 -6.16 7.87 -15.55
N PHE A 106 -7.09 7.51 -14.67
CA PHE A 106 -6.76 6.87 -13.39
C PHE A 106 -6.26 5.43 -13.59
N LYS A 107 -6.91 4.67 -14.49
CA LYS A 107 -6.46 3.33 -14.88
C LYS A 107 -5.06 3.38 -15.49
N GLU A 108 -4.81 4.33 -16.40
CA GLU A 108 -3.50 4.55 -17.00
C GLU A 108 -2.45 4.88 -15.94
N LYS A 109 -2.78 5.77 -14.98
CA LYS A 109 -1.88 6.12 -13.89
C LYS A 109 -1.51 4.92 -13.02
N ILE A 110 -2.49 4.08 -12.63
CA ILE A 110 -2.24 2.83 -11.91
C ILE A 110 -1.34 1.90 -12.73
N GLY A 111 -1.65 1.72 -14.02
CA GLY A 111 -0.88 0.87 -14.92
C GLY A 111 0.58 1.30 -15.02
N ARG A 112 0.82 2.61 -15.16
CA ARG A 112 2.16 3.20 -15.22
C ARG A 112 2.94 2.99 -13.92
N ILE A 113 2.32 3.27 -12.78
CA ILE A 113 2.96 3.08 -11.46
C ILE A 113 3.28 1.60 -11.24
N ARG A 114 2.31 0.71 -11.50
CA ARG A 114 2.51 -0.74 -11.41
C ARG A 114 3.71 -1.18 -12.26
N HIS A 115 3.77 -0.75 -13.51
CA HIS A 115 4.86 -1.11 -14.40
C HIS A 115 6.22 -0.61 -13.90
N ARG A 116 6.30 0.63 -13.42
CA ARG A 116 7.54 1.19 -12.85
C ARG A 116 8.00 0.41 -11.61
N ILE A 117 7.09 0.16 -10.66
CA ILE A 117 7.38 -0.63 -9.45
C ILE A 117 7.84 -2.04 -9.81
N GLU A 118 7.14 -2.72 -10.74
CA GLU A 118 7.51 -4.05 -11.20
C GLU A 118 8.90 -4.07 -11.87
N SER A 119 9.24 -3.03 -12.63
CA SER A 119 10.55 -2.88 -13.26
C SER A 119 11.67 -2.65 -12.23
N VAL A 120 11.44 -1.84 -11.19
CA VAL A 120 12.40 -1.65 -10.09
C VAL A 120 12.57 -2.95 -9.30
N ALA A 121 11.48 -3.65 -8.98
CA ALA A 121 11.51 -4.91 -8.23
C ALA A 121 12.27 -6.04 -8.96
N HIS A 122 12.40 -5.95 -10.28
CA HIS A 122 13.15 -6.91 -11.11
C HIS A 122 14.51 -6.38 -11.57
N HIS A 123 15.01 -5.28 -11.00
CA HIS A 123 16.27 -4.63 -11.40
C HIS A 123 16.34 -4.29 -12.90
N ARG A 124 15.20 -3.97 -13.52
CA ARG A 124 15.10 -3.57 -14.95
C ARG A 124 15.02 -2.07 -15.15
N LEU A 125 14.86 -1.32 -14.07
CA LEU A 125 14.82 0.13 -14.05
C LEU A 125 15.64 0.61 -12.86
N GLU A 126 16.76 1.24 -13.15
CA GLU A 126 17.56 1.97 -12.14
C GLU A 126 17.01 3.38 -12.03
N LEU A 127 16.74 3.81 -10.80
CA LEU A 127 16.27 5.15 -10.49
C LEU A 127 17.27 5.79 -9.53
N THR A 128 17.39 7.11 -9.60
CA THR A 128 18.01 7.89 -8.53
C THR A 128 17.13 7.82 -7.28
N ILE A 129 17.72 8.17 -6.13
CA ILE A 129 17.00 8.23 -4.84
C ILE A 129 15.74 9.11 -4.99
N ASP A 130 15.90 10.33 -5.50
CA ASP A 130 14.80 11.29 -5.67
C ASP A 130 13.71 10.80 -6.62
N GLU A 131 14.08 10.09 -7.70
CA GLU A 131 13.10 9.51 -8.63
C GLU A 131 12.31 8.37 -8.00
N TYR A 132 12.96 7.59 -7.14
CA TYR A 132 12.31 6.51 -6.41
C TYR A 132 11.40 7.05 -5.31
N GLU A 133 11.84 8.03 -4.53
CA GLU A 133 10.99 8.70 -3.53
C GLU A 133 9.73 9.31 -4.16
N LYS A 134 9.86 10.01 -5.31
CA LYS A 134 8.70 10.50 -6.07
C LYS A 134 7.78 9.38 -6.55
N LEU A 135 8.34 8.24 -6.95
CA LEU A 135 7.55 7.05 -7.33
C LEU A 135 6.77 6.50 -6.13
N ILE A 136 7.35 6.49 -4.93
CA ILE A 136 6.67 6.10 -3.69
C ILE A 136 5.53 7.07 -3.36
N GLU A 137 5.76 8.38 -3.42
CA GLU A 137 4.71 9.39 -3.20
C GLU A 137 3.56 9.23 -4.20
N GLU A 138 3.87 9.06 -5.49
CA GLU A 138 2.86 8.81 -6.53
C GLU A 138 2.06 7.53 -6.24
N TYR A 139 2.75 6.47 -5.79
CA TYR A 139 2.14 5.20 -5.40
C TYR A 139 1.19 5.39 -4.22
N GLU A 140 1.64 6.02 -3.13
CA GLU A 140 0.84 6.27 -1.93
C GLU A 140 -0.41 7.08 -2.27
N MET A 141 -0.28 8.15 -3.06
CA MET A 141 -1.42 8.96 -3.50
C MET A 141 -2.45 8.16 -4.30
N VAL A 142 -1.98 7.32 -5.22
CA VAL A 142 -2.88 6.52 -6.07
C VAL A 142 -3.57 5.43 -5.26
N LEU A 143 -2.84 4.78 -4.36
CA LEU A 143 -3.39 3.75 -3.49
C LEU A 143 -4.37 4.34 -2.47
N MET A 144 -4.04 5.49 -1.86
CA MET A 144 -4.97 6.24 -1.01
C MET A 144 -6.24 6.60 -1.76
N ARG A 145 -6.14 7.18 -2.97
CA ARG A 145 -7.32 7.51 -3.78
C ARG A 145 -8.15 6.28 -4.15
N ALA A 146 -7.50 5.13 -4.38
CA ALA A 146 -8.19 3.87 -4.65
C ALA A 146 -8.94 3.36 -3.40
N LEU A 147 -8.38 3.54 -2.21
CA LEU A 147 -8.93 3.03 -0.94
C LEU A 147 -9.85 4.03 -0.21
N ASP A 148 -9.74 5.34 -0.46
CA ASP A 148 -10.52 6.41 0.17
C ASP A 148 -12.02 6.24 -0.08
N ARG A 149 -12.37 5.99 -1.33
CA ARG A 149 -13.77 5.81 -1.73
C ARG A 149 -14.43 4.56 -1.12
N GLN A 150 -13.65 3.57 -0.71
CA GLN A 150 -14.16 2.36 -0.07
C GLN A 150 -14.72 2.64 1.33
N ILE A 151 -13.98 3.38 2.17
CA ILE A 151 -14.41 3.67 3.54
C ILE A 151 -15.65 4.56 3.53
N ASP A 152 -15.69 5.56 2.67
CA ASP A 152 -16.86 6.46 2.58
C ASP A 152 -18.12 5.73 2.09
N ILE A 153 -18.00 4.85 1.08
CA ILE A 153 -19.16 4.10 0.58
C ILE A 153 -19.62 3.06 1.60
N HIS A 154 -18.71 2.33 2.25
CA HIS A 154 -19.11 1.38 3.29
C HIS A 154 -19.71 2.08 4.51
N ASN A 155 -19.13 3.19 4.99
CA ASN A 155 -19.72 3.98 6.07
C ASN A 155 -21.11 4.51 5.70
N GLN A 156 -21.34 4.86 4.43
CA GLN A 156 -22.66 5.28 3.94
C GLN A 156 -23.66 4.12 3.87
N ILE A 157 -23.24 2.94 3.38
CA ILE A 157 -24.08 1.73 3.35
C ILE A 157 -24.41 1.26 4.76
N ASP A 158 -23.43 1.22 5.66
CA ASP A 158 -23.62 0.80 7.04
C ASP A 158 -24.53 1.78 7.80
N LYS A 159 -24.40 3.10 7.57
CA LYS A 159 -25.35 4.11 8.07
C LYS A 159 -26.76 3.91 7.52
N PHE A 160 -26.89 3.56 6.23
CA PHE A 160 -28.18 3.33 5.61
C PHE A 160 -28.86 2.07 6.17
N LEU A 161 -28.13 0.97 6.31
CA LEU A 161 -28.64 -0.29 6.86
C LEU A 161 -28.98 -0.17 8.35
N SER A 162 -28.11 0.46 9.15
CA SER A 162 -28.38 0.72 10.58
C SER A 162 -29.53 1.73 10.79
N GLY A 163 -29.70 2.71 9.91
CA GLY A 163 -30.86 3.60 9.90
C GLY A 163 -32.16 2.94 9.47
N ALA A 164 -32.10 1.93 8.59
CA ALA A 164 -33.27 1.19 8.12
C ALA A 164 -33.82 0.21 9.17
N GLU A 165 -33.00 -0.29 10.10
CA GLU A 165 -33.46 -1.16 11.19
C GLU A 165 -34.24 -0.40 12.29
N LEU A 166 -33.92 0.87 12.52
CA LEU A 166 -34.67 1.73 13.44
C LEU A 166 -36.08 2.12 12.94
N GLY A 167 -36.35 1.96 11.63
CA GLY A 167 -37.65 2.22 11.03
C GLY A 167 -38.64 1.05 11.04
N LYS A 168 -38.19 -0.17 11.41
CA LYS A 168 -39.01 -1.40 11.35
C LYS A 168 -39.54 -1.89 12.71
N SER A 169 -39.32 -1.15 13.80
CA SER A 169 -39.84 -1.50 15.14
C SER A 169 -41.08 -0.71 15.58
N SER A 170 -41.84 -0.16 14.64
CA SER A 170 -43.14 0.47 14.95
C SER A 170 -44.10 0.38 13.77
N LYS A 171 -44.76 -0.78 13.63
CA LYS A 171 -46.21 -0.93 13.41
C LYS A 171 -46.57 -2.39 13.15
#